data_AF-A0A3D1DEG7-F1
#
_entry.id   AF-A0A3D1DEG7-F1
#
_cell.length_a   1.000
_cell.length_b   1.000
_cell.length_c   1.000
_cell.angle_alpha   90.00
_cell.angle_beta   90.00
_cell.angle_gamma   90.00
#
_symmetry.space_group_name_H-M   'P 1'
#
loop_
_entity.id
_entity.type
_entity.pdbx_description
1 polymer ?
#
loop_
_entity_poly.entity_id
_entity_poly.type
_entity_poly.pdbx_seq_one_letter_code
_entity_poly.pdbx_strand_id
1 'polypeptide(L)'
;MVTRIDRTPEIRLPAPCRTSQPLQCIGILVLVHLGGKMPAHRGPTTGGETTMIPGKWTESAARALAAVEHDTRVAVPRELLWALVDQESLASEILASGGLDASRLSECLPRVDEDGGSKAPGLDLVLQEAIHLAGLAGRAAEVGTEHLLWGLAQADETIGRVLAEHDLRPESLAPMIEAATGIETTPLETDERLDPLPAQDASTDTFRVMDASANRAREGLRVVEDIARFVLDDSHLTGLLKQLRHDLTTALKPLDGGRFLAARDTTSDVGTTVTTEQEHRRGSLRDVLDANLGRVQESLRTLEELAKLEPAGPETTAPSAAAHFERVRYDLYTLHKALATTLEASHRLD
;
A
#
# COMPACT_ATOMS: atom_id res chain seq x y z
N MET A 1 -59.39 -12.85 24.35
CA MET A 1 -59.44 -12.21 23.02
C MET A 1 -58.07 -11.56 22.82
N VAL A 2 -57.12 -12.35 22.29
CA VAL A 2 -55.72 -11.94 22.06
C VAL A 2 -55.43 -12.30 20.61
N THR A 3 -55.26 -11.30 19.76
CA THR A 3 -54.90 -11.44 18.35
C THR A 3 -53.40 -11.31 18.20
N ARG A 4 -52.75 -12.41 17.79
CA ARG A 4 -51.38 -12.43 17.25
C ARG A 4 -51.34 -11.61 15.96
N ILE A 5 -50.31 -10.79 15.81
CA ILE A 5 -49.91 -10.23 14.52
C ILE A 5 -48.54 -10.85 14.21
N ASP A 6 -48.54 -11.84 13.32
CA ASP A 6 -47.34 -12.30 12.61
C ASP A 6 -47.01 -11.27 11.53
N ARG A 7 -45.77 -10.79 11.51
CA ARG A 7 -45.18 -10.12 10.35
C ARG A 7 -43.73 -10.57 10.23
N THR A 8 -43.49 -11.59 9.42
CA THR A 8 -42.23 -11.80 8.73
C THR A 8 -42.19 -10.89 7.50
N PRO A 9 -41.10 -10.17 7.22
CA PRO A 9 -40.93 -9.49 5.93
C PRO A 9 -40.43 -10.52 4.90
N GLU A 10 -41.24 -10.83 3.90
CA GLU A 10 -40.78 -11.49 2.67
C GLU A 10 -39.81 -10.55 1.93
N ILE A 11 -38.53 -10.92 1.85
CA ILE A 11 -37.57 -10.28 0.95
C ILE A 11 -37.90 -10.73 -0.47
N ARG A 12 -38.43 -9.81 -1.28
CA ARG A 12 -38.77 -10.06 -2.68
C ARG A 12 -37.62 -9.54 -3.56
N LEU A 13 -36.80 -10.45 -4.09
CA LEU A 13 -35.73 -10.12 -5.04
C LEU A 13 -36.33 -9.60 -6.36
N PRO A 14 -35.77 -8.53 -6.98
CA PRO A 14 -36.28 -8.00 -8.24
C PRO A 14 -35.95 -8.91 -9.44
N ALA A 15 -36.90 -9.01 -10.38
CA ALA A 15 -36.77 -9.79 -11.61
C ALA A 15 -35.74 -9.17 -12.59
N PRO A 16 -35.10 -9.98 -13.46
CA PRO A 16 -34.05 -9.50 -14.37
C PRO A 16 -34.63 -8.59 -15.46
N CYS A 17 -34.21 -7.32 -15.45
CA CYS A 17 -34.58 -6.34 -16.47
C CYS A 17 -33.87 -6.67 -17.80
N ARG A 18 -34.65 -7.08 -18.81
CA ARG A 18 -34.18 -7.20 -20.20
C ARG A 18 -34.32 -5.86 -20.90
N THR A 19 -33.26 -5.05 -20.91
CA THR A 19 -33.15 -3.93 -21.84
C THR A 19 -31.75 -3.88 -22.45
N SER A 20 -31.72 -4.07 -23.76
CA SER A 20 -30.56 -3.93 -24.64
C SER A 20 -30.28 -2.46 -24.93
N GLN A 21 -29.29 -1.87 -24.25
CA GLN A 21 -28.44 -0.75 -24.72
C GLN A 21 -27.29 -0.50 -23.71
N PRO A 22 -26.10 -0.07 -24.15
CA PRO A 22 -24.89 -0.13 -23.33
C PRO A 22 -24.79 1.09 -22.41
N LEU A 23 -24.81 0.87 -21.10
CA LEU A 23 -24.45 1.88 -20.11
C LEU A 23 -23.00 1.63 -19.67
N GLN A 24 -22.13 2.56 -20.03
CA GLN A 24 -20.82 2.77 -19.42
C GLN A 24 -21.01 3.33 -18.01
N CYS A 25 -20.52 2.63 -16.99
CA CYS A 25 -20.15 3.10 -15.63
C CYS A 25 -19.36 1.94 -15.00
N ILE A 26 -18.02 1.94 -15.02
CA ILE A 26 -17.09 2.51 -14.01
C ILE A 26 -17.36 1.97 -12.59
N GLY A 27 -16.43 1.14 -12.12
CA GLY A 27 -16.38 0.54 -10.80
C GLY A 27 -15.40 -0.64 -10.82
N ILE A 28 -14.11 -0.33 -10.95
CA ILE A 28 -13.03 -1.30 -11.15
C ILE A 28 -12.77 -2.04 -9.82
N LEU A 29 -13.17 -3.30 -9.74
CA LEU A 29 -12.61 -4.28 -8.80
C LEU A 29 -11.28 -4.76 -9.40
N VAL A 30 -10.15 -4.16 -9.01
CA VAL A 30 -8.82 -4.68 -9.39
C VAL A 30 -8.52 -5.89 -8.51
N LEU A 31 -8.84 -7.10 -8.98
CA LEU A 31 -8.20 -8.32 -8.50
C LEU A 31 -6.74 -8.31 -8.96
N VAL A 32 -5.82 -8.00 -8.06
CA VAL A 32 -4.39 -8.16 -8.33
C VAL A 32 -4.03 -9.63 -8.17
N HIS A 33 -3.91 -10.34 -9.29
CA HIS A 33 -3.36 -11.69 -9.36
C HIS A 33 -1.82 -11.63 -9.34
N LEU A 34 -1.19 -11.71 -8.16
CA LEU A 34 0.27 -11.82 -8.05
C LEU A 34 0.73 -13.28 -8.11
N GLY A 35 0.92 -13.77 -9.34
CA GLY A 35 1.76 -14.94 -9.61
C GLY A 35 3.24 -14.57 -9.53
N GLY A 36 3.87 -14.75 -8.37
CA GLY A 36 5.30 -14.50 -8.15
C GLY A 36 5.94 -15.60 -7.31
N LYS A 37 6.88 -16.34 -7.90
CA LYS A 37 7.69 -17.39 -7.24
C LYS A 37 8.37 -16.85 -5.97
N MET A 38 8.09 -17.46 -4.82
CA MET A 38 8.85 -17.23 -3.59
C MET A 38 10.24 -17.88 -3.67
N PRO A 39 11.34 -17.18 -3.34
CA PRO A 39 12.61 -17.83 -3.03
C PRO A 39 12.59 -18.38 -1.61
N ALA A 40 13.07 -19.60 -1.45
CA ALA A 40 13.30 -20.21 -0.15
C ALA A 40 14.47 -19.52 0.55
N HIS A 41 14.30 -19.02 1.78
CA HIS A 41 15.35 -19.13 2.80
C HIS A 41 14.90 -18.88 4.26
N ARG A 42 15.30 -19.87 5.08
CA ARG A 42 15.55 -19.98 6.53
C ARG A 42 15.33 -18.75 7.43
N GLY A 43 14.67 -19.01 8.58
CA GLY A 43 14.54 -18.08 9.72
C GLY A 43 15.85 -17.70 10.41
N PRO A 44 15.79 -16.76 11.37
CA PRO A 44 15.62 -17.16 12.77
C PRO A 44 14.67 -16.28 13.63
N THR A 45 14.13 -16.91 14.67
CA THR A 45 13.72 -16.45 16.03
C THR A 45 13.90 -14.94 16.35
N THR A 46 12.98 -14.17 16.94
CA THR A 46 12.35 -14.28 18.28
C THR A 46 11.35 -13.13 18.49
N GLY A 47 10.22 -13.37 19.17
CA GLY A 47 9.63 -12.45 20.16
C GLY A 47 9.04 -11.13 19.67
N GLY A 48 7.75 -11.16 19.31
CA GLY A 48 6.93 -9.97 19.12
C GLY A 48 5.53 -10.40 18.69
N GLU A 49 4.70 -10.82 19.64
CA GLU A 49 3.26 -10.98 19.41
C GLU A 49 2.69 -9.63 18.99
N THR A 50 2.52 -9.43 17.68
CA THR A 50 1.61 -8.42 17.16
C THR A 50 0.21 -8.99 17.34
N THR A 51 -0.34 -8.86 18.55
CA THR A 51 -1.72 -9.20 18.84
C THR A 51 -2.60 -8.23 18.06
N MET A 52 -3.03 -8.65 16.86
CA MET A 52 -4.15 -8.01 16.17
C MET A 52 -5.35 -8.08 17.10
N ILE A 53 -6.00 -6.94 17.34
CA ILE A 53 -7.24 -6.89 18.12
C ILE A 53 -8.25 -7.77 17.36
N PRO A 54 -8.74 -8.89 17.94
CA PRO A 54 -9.72 -9.71 17.26
C PRO A 54 -10.99 -8.87 17.07
N GLY A 55 -11.50 -8.79 15.84
CA GLY A 55 -12.87 -8.32 15.63
C GLY A 55 -13.82 -9.15 16.49
N LYS A 56 -14.89 -8.54 17.02
CA LYS A 56 -15.92 -9.33 17.74
C LYS A 56 -16.58 -10.25 16.73
N TRP A 57 -16.61 -11.55 17.01
CA TRP A 57 -17.34 -12.52 16.20
C TRP A 57 -18.84 -12.39 16.46
N THR A 58 -19.67 -12.55 15.44
CA THR A 58 -21.11 -12.74 15.67
C THR A 58 -21.33 -14.06 16.41
N GLU A 59 -22.47 -14.22 17.09
CA GLU A 59 -22.77 -15.44 17.86
C GLU A 59 -22.72 -16.71 16.97
N SER A 60 -23.25 -16.64 15.75
CA SER A 60 -23.22 -17.75 14.80
C SER A 60 -21.80 -18.05 14.30
N ALA A 61 -20.98 -17.03 14.04
CA ALA A 61 -19.58 -17.23 13.65
C ALA A 61 -18.76 -17.87 14.79
N ALA A 62 -18.95 -17.41 16.03
CA ALA A 62 -18.31 -18.00 17.20
C ALA A 62 -18.72 -19.46 17.40
N ARG A 63 -20.00 -19.80 17.17
CA ARG A 63 -20.50 -21.17 17.23
C ARG A 63 -19.91 -22.07 16.16
N ALA A 64 -19.74 -21.57 14.93
CA ALA A 64 -19.09 -22.30 13.84
C ALA A 64 -17.62 -22.60 14.17
N LEU A 65 -16.87 -21.62 14.66
CA LEU A 65 -15.48 -21.80 15.07
C LEU A 65 -15.34 -22.79 16.24
N ALA A 66 -16.21 -22.68 17.24
CA ALA A 66 -16.23 -23.60 18.38
C ALA A 66 -16.57 -25.05 17.97
N ALA A 67 -17.43 -25.24 16.96
CA ALA A 67 -17.74 -26.57 16.44
C ALA A 67 -16.51 -27.24 15.82
N VAL A 68 -15.70 -26.49 15.08
CA VAL A 68 -14.44 -26.98 14.51
C VAL A 68 -13.44 -27.38 15.61
N GLU A 69 -13.32 -26.58 16.68
CA GLU A 69 -12.45 -26.86 17.83
C GLU A 69 -12.89 -28.09 18.64
N HIS A 70 -14.20 -28.37 18.70
CA HIS A 70 -14.77 -29.48 19.47
C HIS A 70 -14.76 -30.82 18.72
N ASP A 71 -15.02 -30.81 17.41
CA ASP A 71 -15.17 -32.03 16.60
C ASP A 71 -13.82 -32.57 16.10
N THR A 72 -12.80 -31.71 16.02
CA THR A 72 -11.49 -32.07 15.46
C THR A 72 -10.32 -31.70 16.36
N ARG A 73 -9.35 -32.61 16.50
CA ARG A 73 -8.07 -32.30 17.16
C ARG A 73 -7.19 -31.34 16.33
N VAL A 74 -7.59 -31.04 15.09
CA VAL A 74 -6.90 -30.18 14.12
C VAL A 74 -7.96 -29.40 13.34
N ALA A 75 -8.02 -28.08 13.54
CA ALA A 75 -8.97 -27.22 12.84
C ALA A 75 -8.57 -27.02 11.37
N VAL A 76 -9.36 -27.55 10.43
CA VAL A 76 -9.08 -27.51 8.98
C VAL A 76 -10.17 -26.67 8.28
N PRO A 77 -9.84 -25.85 7.25
CA PRO A 77 -10.82 -25.07 6.48
C PRO A 77 -12.06 -25.85 6.01
N ARG A 78 -11.89 -27.13 5.67
CA ARG A 78 -12.99 -28.03 5.28
C ARG A 78 -14.03 -28.21 6.39
N GLU A 79 -13.58 -28.39 7.62
CA GLU A 79 -14.46 -28.58 8.78
C GLU A 79 -15.20 -27.30 9.12
N LEU A 80 -14.55 -26.13 8.91
CA LEU A 80 -15.24 -24.86 9.01
C LEU A 80 -16.36 -24.74 7.97
N LEU A 81 -16.12 -25.13 6.72
CA LEU A 81 -17.16 -25.13 5.70
C LEU A 81 -18.35 -26.01 6.10
N TRP A 82 -18.08 -27.22 6.62
CA TRP A 82 -19.14 -28.10 7.14
C TRP A 82 -19.88 -27.49 8.33
N ALA A 83 -19.17 -26.86 9.26
CA ALA A 83 -19.78 -26.16 10.39
C ALA A 83 -20.68 -24.98 9.94
N LEU A 84 -20.31 -24.27 8.87
CA LEU A 84 -21.12 -23.20 8.29
C LEU A 84 -22.39 -23.72 7.60
N VAL A 85 -22.34 -24.91 6.99
CA VAL A 85 -23.47 -25.53 6.30
C VAL A 85 -24.47 -26.13 7.29
N ASP A 86 -23.99 -26.72 8.37
CA ASP A 86 -24.82 -27.37 9.39
C ASP A 86 -25.58 -26.37 10.28
N GLN A 87 -25.15 -25.10 10.30
CA GLN A 87 -25.72 -24.06 11.14
C GLN A 87 -26.63 -23.14 10.34
N GLU A 88 -27.87 -22.96 10.81
CA GLU A 88 -28.77 -21.91 10.31
C GLU A 88 -28.12 -20.54 10.50
N SER A 89 -27.57 -20.01 9.40
CA SER A 89 -26.74 -18.82 9.36
C SER A 89 -26.77 -18.17 7.98
N LEU A 90 -26.31 -16.93 7.88
CA LEU A 90 -26.24 -16.24 6.60
C LEU A 90 -25.31 -16.96 5.60
N ALA A 91 -24.23 -17.59 6.06
CA ALA A 91 -23.41 -18.44 5.19
C ALA A 91 -24.20 -19.62 4.63
N SER A 92 -24.98 -20.31 5.46
CA SER A 92 -25.82 -21.43 5.00
C SER A 92 -26.88 -21.00 3.98
N GLU A 93 -27.44 -19.78 4.12
CA GLU A 93 -28.40 -19.21 3.17
C GLU A 93 -27.73 -18.87 1.83
N ILE A 94 -26.54 -18.26 1.86
CA ILE A 94 -25.75 -17.95 0.66
C ILE A 94 -25.38 -19.25 -0.07
N LEU A 95 -24.91 -20.27 0.65
CA LEU A 95 -24.57 -21.57 0.09
C LEU A 95 -25.80 -22.25 -0.54
N ALA A 96 -26.93 -22.23 0.16
CA ALA A 96 -28.20 -22.76 -0.36
C ALA A 96 -28.68 -22.01 -1.61
N SER A 97 -28.45 -20.69 -1.70
CA SER A 97 -28.79 -19.90 -2.90
C SER A 97 -27.99 -20.31 -4.14
N GLY A 98 -26.74 -20.77 -3.96
CA GLY A 98 -25.91 -21.39 -5.00
C GLY A 98 -26.18 -22.89 -5.21
N GLY A 99 -27.17 -23.47 -4.52
CA GLY A 99 -27.49 -24.89 -4.62
C GLY A 99 -26.47 -25.83 -3.95
N LEU A 100 -25.66 -25.32 -3.01
CA LEU A 100 -24.68 -26.09 -2.25
C LEU A 100 -25.19 -26.37 -0.82
N ASP A 101 -26.13 -27.30 -0.70
CA ASP A 101 -26.60 -27.79 0.61
C ASP A 101 -25.70 -28.93 1.16
N ALA A 102 -25.99 -29.42 2.37
CA ALA A 102 -25.22 -30.50 3.00
C ALA A 102 -25.16 -31.77 2.13
N SER A 103 -26.23 -32.10 1.40
CA SER A 103 -26.26 -33.27 0.52
C SER A 103 -25.31 -33.07 -0.65
N ARG A 104 -25.39 -31.92 -1.32
CA ARG A 104 -24.52 -31.59 -2.45
C ARG A 104 -23.06 -31.44 -2.04
N LEU A 105 -22.80 -30.85 -0.88
CA LEU A 105 -21.45 -30.74 -0.33
C LEU A 105 -20.87 -32.12 0.00
N SER A 106 -21.69 -33.08 0.47
CA SER A 106 -21.22 -34.45 0.73
C SER A 106 -20.73 -35.16 -0.54
N GLU A 107 -21.31 -34.82 -1.70
CA GLU A 107 -20.91 -35.38 -2.99
C GLU A 107 -19.61 -34.76 -3.52
N CYS A 108 -19.44 -33.45 -3.35
CA CYS A 108 -18.31 -32.70 -3.90
C CYS A 108 -17.09 -32.63 -2.96
N LEU A 109 -17.33 -32.60 -1.64
CA LEU A 109 -16.32 -32.44 -0.60
C LEU A 109 -16.70 -33.24 0.67
N PRO A 110 -16.67 -34.59 0.61
CA PRO A 110 -17.07 -35.43 1.73
C PRO A 110 -16.20 -35.18 2.97
N ARG A 111 -16.79 -35.36 4.16
CA ARG A 111 -16.03 -35.45 5.41
C ARG A 111 -15.07 -36.62 5.31
N VAL A 112 -13.84 -36.42 5.78
CA VAL A 112 -12.82 -37.47 5.73
C VAL A 112 -12.49 -37.90 7.15
N ASP A 113 -12.61 -39.19 7.41
CA ASP A 113 -12.18 -39.82 8.66
C ASP A 113 -10.65 -39.99 8.68
N GLU A 114 -9.86 -38.91 8.64
CA GLU A 114 -8.40 -39.03 8.76
C GLU A 114 -7.94 -38.99 10.21
N ASP A 115 -7.83 -40.18 10.80
CA ASP A 115 -6.90 -40.52 11.89
C ASP A 115 -5.45 -40.27 11.40
N GLY A 116 -4.97 -39.02 11.47
CA GLY A 116 -3.64 -38.71 10.94
C GLY A 116 -3.19 -37.28 11.18
N GLY A 117 -2.75 -37.00 12.41
CA GLY A 117 -2.27 -35.67 12.80
C GLY A 117 -1.18 -35.11 11.90
N SER A 118 -1.54 -34.11 11.10
CA SER A 118 -0.64 -33.08 10.60
C SER A 118 -1.44 -31.78 10.55
N LYS A 119 -0.93 -30.69 11.16
CA LYS A 119 -1.55 -29.36 11.05
C LYS A 119 -1.59 -29.00 9.56
N ALA A 120 -2.78 -29.02 8.95
CA ALA A 120 -2.95 -28.40 7.64
C ALA A 120 -2.91 -26.87 7.87
N PRO A 121 -1.90 -26.15 7.37
CA PRO A 121 -1.91 -24.69 7.41
C PRO A 121 -3.03 -24.21 6.49
N GLY A 122 -3.87 -23.28 6.96
CA GLY A 122 -4.90 -22.70 6.09
C GLY A 122 -6.00 -21.98 6.85
N LEU A 123 -6.42 -22.48 8.01
CA LEU A 123 -7.48 -21.83 8.78
C LEU A 123 -7.08 -20.42 9.24
N ASP A 124 -5.83 -20.23 9.67
CA ASP A 124 -5.34 -18.88 10.04
C ASP A 124 -5.48 -17.88 8.88
N LEU A 125 -5.20 -18.32 7.65
CA LEU A 125 -5.36 -17.49 6.45
C LEU A 125 -6.83 -17.20 6.16
N VAL A 126 -7.71 -18.21 6.28
CA VAL A 126 -9.16 -18.03 6.16
C VAL A 126 -9.68 -16.97 7.14
N LEU A 127 -9.23 -17.04 8.41
CA LEU A 127 -9.63 -16.07 9.43
C LEU A 127 -9.07 -14.68 9.16
N GLN A 128 -7.83 -14.58 8.68
CA GLN A 128 -7.24 -13.30 8.27
C GLN A 128 -8.04 -12.65 7.15
N GLU A 129 -8.40 -13.40 6.11
CA GLU A 129 -9.20 -12.90 5.00
C GLU A 129 -10.64 -12.53 5.43
N ALA A 130 -11.25 -13.31 6.32
CA ALA A 130 -12.56 -13.00 6.89
C ALA A 130 -12.55 -11.68 7.71
N ILE A 131 -11.53 -11.50 8.56
CA ILE A 131 -11.34 -10.26 9.34
C ILE A 131 -11.08 -9.08 8.41
N HIS A 132 -10.29 -9.29 7.35
CA HIS A 132 -9.98 -8.26 6.38
C HIS A 132 -11.25 -7.77 5.67
N LEU A 133 -12.08 -8.68 5.16
CA LEU A 133 -13.35 -8.33 4.53
C LEU A 133 -14.28 -7.59 5.49
N ALA A 134 -14.43 -8.09 6.72
CA ALA A 134 -15.25 -7.40 7.73
C ALA A 134 -14.70 -5.99 8.03
N GLY A 135 -13.38 -5.82 8.08
CA GLY A 135 -12.73 -4.53 8.29
C GLY A 135 -13.04 -3.49 7.20
N LEU A 136 -13.32 -3.92 5.97
CA LEU A 136 -13.72 -3.02 4.86
C LEU A 136 -15.10 -2.40 5.10
N ALA A 137 -15.98 -3.05 5.87
CA ALA A 137 -17.28 -2.52 6.28
C ALA A 137 -17.19 -1.43 7.37
N GLY A 138 -15.99 -1.16 7.91
CA GLY A 138 -15.72 -0.08 8.86
C GLY A 138 -15.26 -0.56 10.24
N ARG A 139 -14.85 0.40 11.10
CA ARG A 139 -14.11 0.16 12.36
C ARG A 139 -14.85 -0.62 13.46
N ALA A 140 -16.13 -0.97 13.24
CA ALA A 140 -16.98 -1.65 14.23
C ALA A 140 -17.67 -2.90 13.69
N ALA A 141 -17.30 -3.39 12.50
CA ALA A 141 -17.92 -4.56 11.91
C ALA A 141 -17.58 -5.82 12.71
N GLU A 142 -18.62 -6.56 13.10
CA GLU A 142 -18.46 -7.90 13.66
C GLU A 142 -18.16 -8.89 12.53
N VAL A 143 -17.33 -9.89 12.80
CA VAL A 143 -17.00 -10.92 11.80
C VAL A 143 -18.08 -11.99 11.84
N GLY A 144 -18.87 -12.06 10.76
CA GLY A 144 -19.97 -13.00 10.59
C GLY A 144 -19.62 -14.27 9.82
N THR A 145 -20.59 -15.18 9.71
CA THR A 145 -20.46 -16.47 9.01
C THR A 145 -20.18 -16.31 7.52
N GLU A 146 -20.74 -15.28 6.91
CA GLU A 146 -20.58 -14.88 5.53
C GLU A 146 -19.17 -14.38 5.23
N HIS A 147 -18.53 -13.72 6.20
CA HIS A 147 -17.12 -13.34 6.12
C HIS A 147 -16.20 -14.57 6.19
N LEU A 148 -16.54 -15.55 7.04
CA LEU A 148 -15.84 -16.84 7.10
C LEU A 148 -15.97 -17.61 5.78
N LEU A 149 -17.17 -17.63 5.18
CA LEU A 149 -17.42 -18.24 3.87
C LEU A 149 -16.58 -17.58 2.77
N TRP A 150 -16.49 -16.25 2.75
CA TRP A 150 -15.64 -15.54 1.80
C TRP A 150 -14.16 -15.85 2.02
N GLY A 151 -13.69 -15.89 3.28
CA GLY A 151 -12.34 -16.29 3.61
C GLY A 151 -12.00 -17.70 3.12
N LEU A 152 -12.94 -18.65 3.23
CA LEU A 152 -12.79 -20.01 2.69
C LEU A 152 -12.65 -20.02 1.16
N ALA A 153 -13.47 -19.23 0.46
CA ALA A 153 -13.39 -19.11 -1.00
C ALA A 153 -12.06 -18.50 -1.46
N GLN A 154 -11.46 -17.62 -0.66
CA GLN A 154 -10.23 -16.91 -0.99
C GLN A 154 -8.95 -17.68 -0.64
N ALA A 155 -8.94 -18.40 0.50
CA ALA A 155 -7.74 -18.97 1.08
C ALA A 155 -7.50 -20.45 0.76
N ASP A 156 -8.55 -21.24 0.47
CA ASP A 156 -8.44 -22.67 0.17
C ASP A 156 -8.79 -22.96 -1.30
N GLU A 157 -7.82 -23.41 -2.09
CA GLU A 157 -7.99 -23.66 -3.53
C GLU A 157 -9.04 -24.75 -3.83
N THR A 158 -9.15 -25.77 -2.97
CA THR A 158 -10.10 -26.87 -3.19
C THR A 158 -11.52 -26.40 -2.91
N ILE A 159 -11.73 -25.72 -1.79
CA ILE A 159 -13.03 -25.15 -1.41
C ILE A 159 -13.43 -24.05 -2.38
N GLY A 160 -12.52 -23.14 -2.73
CA GLY A 160 -12.75 -22.08 -3.71
C GLY A 160 -13.18 -22.61 -5.08
N ARG A 161 -12.60 -23.72 -5.54
CA ARG A 161 -13.04 -24.38 -6.79
C ARG A 161 -14.47 -24.93 -6.68
N VAL A 162 -14.80 -25.63 -5.59
CA VAL A 162 -16.16 -26.15 -5.38
C VAL A 162 -17.17 -25.02 -5.30
N LEU A 163 -16.87 -23.93 -4.58
CA LEU A 163 -17.73 -22.76 -4.52
C LEU A 163 -17.89 -22.09 -5.90
N ALA A 164 -16.82 -22.03 -6.70
CA ALA A 164 -16.87 -21.47 -8.04
C ALA A 164 -17.75 -22.27 -9.02
N GLU A 165 -17.83 -23.60 -8.89
CA GLU A 165 -18.74 -24.45 -9.67
C GLU A 165 -20.22 -24.14 -9.39
N HIS A 166 -20.49 -23.52 -8.24
CA HIS A 166 -21.81 -23.09 -7.78
C HIS A 166 -22.01 -21.57 -7.90
N ASP A 167 -21.21 -20.88 -8.72
CA ASP A 167 -21.22 -19.42 -8.93
C ASP A 167 -20.89 -18.57 -7.68
N LEU A 168 -20.42 -19.19 -6.59
CA LEU A 168 -20.07 -18.56 -5.31
C LEU A 168 -18.58 -18.17 -5.26
N ARG A 169 -18.12 -17.41 -6.25
CA ARG A 169 -16.75 -16.86 -6.27
C ARG A 169 -16.64 -15.62 -5.39
N PRO A 170 -15.44 -15.23 -4.92
CA PRO A 170 -15.25 -14.01 -4.14
C PRO A 170 -15.89 -12.76 -4.77
N GLU A 171 -15.86 -12.62 -6.09
CA GLU A 171 -16.44 -11.49 -6.83
C GLU A 171 -17.97 -11.51 -6.83
N SER A 172 -18.58 -12.70 -6.74
CA SER A 172 -20.04 -12.88 -6.62
C SER A 172 -20.49 -12.76 -5.16
N LEU A 173 -19.67 -13.22 -4.21
CA LEU A 173 -19.99 -13.24 -2.78
C LEU A 173 -19.95 -11.84 -2.17
N ALA A 174 -18.97 -11.01 -2.53
CA ALA A 174 -18.83 -9.65 -2.01
C ALA A 174 -20.13 -8.82 -2.08
N PRO A 175 -20.80 -8.66 -3.24
CA PRO A 175 -22.05 -7.91 -3.31
C PRO A 175 -23.22 -8.57 -2.55
N MET A 176 -23.24 -9.90 -2.39
CA MET A 176 -24.25 -10.59 -1.58
C MET A 176 -24.06 -10.32 -0.09
N ILE A 177 -22.81 -10.28 0.37
CA ILE A 177 -22.43 -9.97 1.76
C ILE A 177 -22.74 -8.50 2.08
N GLU A 178 -22.40 -7.59 1.16
CA GLU A 178 -22.73 -6.17 1.28
C GLU A 178 -24.24 -5.95 1.35
N ALA A 179 -25.02 -6.61 0.47
CA ALA A 179 -26.48 -6.52 0.49
C ALA A 179 -27.09 -7.09 1.78
N ALA A 180 -26.52 -8.17 2.33
CA ALA A 180 -27.03 -8.82 3.53
C ALA A 180 -26.66 -8.10 4.83
N THR A 181 -25.55 -7.36 4.85
CA THR A 181 -25.09 -6.59 6.03
C THR A 181 -25.80 -5.25 6.21
N GLY A 182 -26.70 -4.88 5.28
CA GLY A 182 -27.57 -3.69 5.40
C GLY A 182 -26.81 -2.36 5.36
N ILE A 183 -25.54 -2.36 4.96
CA ILE A 183 -24.78 -1.14 4.72
C ILE A 183 -25.26 -0.60 3.38
N GLU A 184 -26.19 0.35 3.41
CA GLU A 184 -26.49 1.18 2.25
C GLU A 184 -25.21 1.93 1.86
N THR A 185 -24.47 1.39 0.88
CA THR A 185 -23.38 2.07 0.19
C THR A 185 -23.94 3.05 -0.83
N THR A 186 -25.01 3.78 -0.49
CA THR A 186 -25.34 4.97 -1.28
C THR A 186 -24.11 5.86 -1.20
N PRO A 187 -23.46 6.17 -2.35
CA PRO A 187 -22.30 7.03 -2.33
C PRO A 187 -22.74 8.34 -1.67
N LEU A 188 -22.09 8.72 -0.58
CA LEU A 188 -22.25 10.08 -0.08
C LEU A 188 -21.92 11.01 -1.25
N GLU A 189 -22.87 11.85 -1.65
CA GLU A 189 -22.59 12.94 -2.58
C GLU A 189 -21.62 13.91 -1.87
N THR A 190 -20.34 13.60 -1.96
CA THR A 190 -19.27 14.50 -1.59
C THR A 190 -18.92 15.32 -2.82
N ASP A 191 -19.17 16.64 -2.76
CA ASP A 191 -18.69 17.62 -3.74
C ASP A 191 -17.15 17.69 -3.80
N GLU A 192 -16.47 17.08 -2.83
CA GLU A 192 -15.02 16.91 -2.84
C GLU A 192 -14.64 15.63 -3.60
N ARG A 193 -14.17 15.82 -4.83
CA ARG A 193 -13.31 14.84 -5.49
C ARG A 193 -12.05 14.65 -4.65
N LEU A 194 -12.02 13.59 -3.85
CA LEU A 194 -10.75 13.08 -3.35
C LEU A 194 -10.04 12.46 -4.55
N ASP A 195 -8.93 13.08 -4.95
CA ASP A 195 -8.06 12.49 -5.95
C ASP A 195 -7.61 11.11 -5.43
N PRO A 196 -7.71 10.05 -6.25
CA PRO A 196 -7.23 8.74 -5.85
C PRO A 196 -5.77 8.88 -5.40
N LEU A 197 -5.44 8.33 -4.22
CA LEU A 197 -4.04 8.13 -3.88
C LEU A 197 -3.45 7.28 -5.01
N PRO A 198 -2.39 7.75 -5.69
CA PRO A 198 -1.84 7.00 -6.81
C PRO A 198 -1.43 5.62 -6.30
N ALA A 199 -1.89 4.57 -6.98
CA ALA A 199 -1.31 3.25 -6.83
C ALA A 199 0.21 3.34 -7.05
N GLN A 200 1.02 2.44 -6.46
CA GLN A 200 2.46 2.38 -6.75
C GLN A 200 2.68 2.12 -8.24
N ASP A 201 2.78 3.20 -9.00
CA ASP A 201 3.00 3.26 -10.43
C ASP A 201 4.41 3.85 -10.69
N ALA A 202 4.87 3.78 -11.94
CA ALA A 202 6.17 4.35 -12.32
C ALA A 202 6.31 5.85 -11.97
N SER A 203 5.19 6.55 -11.74
CA SER A 203 5.17 7.93 -11.25
C SER A 203 5.64 8.02 -9.79
N THR A 204 5.21 7.09 -8.94
CA THR A 204 5.61 7.01 -7.52
C THR A 204 7.12 6.79 -7.38
N ASP A 205 7.71 5.88 -8.16
CA ASP A 205 9.16 5.66 -8.15
C ASP A 205 9.95 6.88 -8.65
N THR A 206 9.43 7.59 -9.65
CA THR A 206 10.04 8.84 -10.12
C THR A 206 10.04 9.89 -9.02
N PHE A 207 8.93 10.08 -8.31
CA PHE A 207 8.83 11.03 -7.20
C PHE A 207 9.70 10.64 -6.00
N ARG A 208 9.88 9.34 -5.74
CA ARG A 208 10.83 8.84 -4.73
C ARG A 208 12.25 9.26 -5.02
N VAL A 209 12.71 9.06 -6.26
CA VAL A 209 14.08 9.42 -6.67
C VAL A 209 14.25 10.94 -6.66
N MET A 210 13.24 11.70 -7.11
CA MET A 210 13.26 13.16 -7.06
C MET A 210 13.31 13.68 -5.62
N ASP A 211 12.51 13.16 -4.69
CA ASP A 211 12.51 13.58 -3.28
C ASP A 211 13.89 13.33 -2.64
N ALA A 212 14.43 12.12 -2.81
CA ALA A 212 15.73 11.76 -2.28
C ALA A 212 16.85 12.66 -2.83
N SER A 213 16.83 12.94 -4.14
CA SER A 213 17.81 13.83 -4.80
C SER A 213 17.67 15.27 -4.33
N ALA A 214 16.43 15.77 -4.22
CA ALA A 214 16.16 17.11 -3.70
C ALA A 214 16.64 17.27 -2.25
N ASN A 215 16.46 16.24 -1.42
CA ASN A 215 16.94 16.26 -0.05
C ASN A 215 18.46 16.30 0.04
N ARG A 216 19.15 15.42 -0.70
CA ARG A 216 20.62 15.38 -0.77
C ARG A 216 21.21 16.71 -1.26
N ALA A 217 20.58 17.33 -2.27
CA ALA A 217 21.00 18.65 -2.77
C ALA A 217 20.86 19.73 -1.69
N ARG A 218 19.75 19.77 -0.96
CA ARG A 218 19.54 20.75 0.14
C ARG A 218 20.53 20.55 1.27
N GLU A 219 20.76 19.32 1.70
CA GLU A 219 21.71 18.99 2.77
C GLU A 219 23.15 19.36 2.38
N GLY A 220 23.59 18.98 1.18
CA GLY A 220 24.94 19.32 0.71
C GLY A 220 25.15 20.83 0.59
N LEU A 221 24.18 21.58 0.04
CA LEU A 221 24.26 23.04 0.00
C LEU A 221 24.28 23.68 1.39
N ARG A 222 23.56 23.11 2.36
CA ARG A 222 23.56 23.59 3.74
C ARG A 222 24.95 23.47 4.36
N VAL A 223 25.62 22.33 4.18
CA VAL A 223 26.99 22.10 4.68
C VAL A 223 27.97 23.10 4.06
N VAL A 224 27.91 23.27 2.74
CA VAL A 224 28.81 24.19 2.02
C VAL A 224 28.60 25.65 2.44
N GLU A 225 27.36 26.06 2.67
CA GLU A 225 27.04 27.39 3.21
C GLU A 225 27.59 27.60 4.61
N ASP A 226 27.57 26.57 5.47
CA ASP A 226 28.18 26.67 6.80
C ASP A 226 29.72 26.77 6.72
N ILE A 227 30.37 26.11 5.76
CA ILE A 227 31.81 26.29 5.51
C ILE A 227 32.08 27.73 5.08
N ALA A 228 31.32 28.27 4.12
CA ALA A 228 31.48 29.65 3.67
C ALA A 228 31.27 30.67 4.80
N ARG A 229 30.28 30.42 5.68
CA ARG A 229 29.93 31.32 6.77
C ARG A 229 30.90 31.27 7.94
N PHE A 230 31.28 30.07 8.38
CA PHE A 230 31.95 29.88 9.67
C PHE A 230 33.43 29.51 9.55
N VAL A 231 33.88 29.09 8.36
CA VAL A 231 35.31 28.83 8.10
C VAL A 231 35.92 29.96 7.29
N LEU A 232 35.24 30.41 6.24
CA LEU A 232 35.76 31.46 5.35
C LEU A 232 35.39 32.88 5.76
N ASP A 233 34.40 33.04 6.66
CA ASP A 233 33.78 34.33 7.01
C ASP A 233 33.40 35.18 5.77
N ASP A 234 33.08 34.52 4.65
CA ASP A 234 32.85 35.16 3.36
C ASP A 234 31.34 35.44 3.17
N SER A 235 30.95 36.69 3.46
CA SER A 235 29.57 37.14 3.32
C SER A 235 29.03 37.07 1.90
N HIS A 236 29.89 37.22 0.89
CA HIS A 236 29.48 37.21 -0.52
C HIS A 236 29.19 35.78 -0.97
N LEU A 237 30.11 34.84 -0.74
CA LEU A 237 29.92 33.42 -1.05
C LEU A 237 28.73 32.83 -0.27
N THR A 238 28.57 33.22 1.00
CA THR A 238 27.39 32.85 1.79
C THR A 238 26.09 33.34 1.14
N GLY A 239 26.08 34.58 0.65
CA GLY A 239 24.93 35.16 -0.06
C GLY A 239 24.58 34.40 -1.33
N LEU A 240 25.59 34.03 -2.14
CA LEU A 240 25.39 33.25 -3.36
C LEU A 240 24.85 31.85 -3.06
N LEU A 241 25.36 31.16 -2.04
CA LEU A 241 24.87 29.83 -1.64
C LEU A 241 23.44 29.88 -1.11
N LYS A 242 23.10 30.93 -0.36
CA LYS A 242 21.72 31.18 0.09
C LYS A 242 20.78 31.39 -1.11
N GLN A 243 21.21 32.17 -2.11
CA GLN A 243 20.43 32.37 -3.34
C GLN A 243 20.25 31.05 -4.09
N LEU A 244 21.31 30.27 -4.25
CA LEU A 244 21.26 28.98 -4.93
C LEU A 244 20.28 28.01 -4.25
N ARG A 245 20.21 27.99 -2.92
CA ARG A 245 19.21 27.22 -2.17
C ARG A 245 17.78 27.70 -2.42
N HIS A 246 17.57 29.00 -2.55
CA HIS A 246 16.27 29.57 -2.90
C HIS A 246 15.86 29.22 -4.33
N ASP A 247 16.80 29.29 -5.27
CA ASP A 247 16.58 28.92 -6.67
C ASP A 247 16.24 27.43 -6.80
N LEU A 248 16.95 26.55 -6.07
CA LEU A 248 16.63 25.13 -5.98
C LEU A 248 15.20 24.90 -5.46
N THR A 249 14.81 25.60 -4.39
CA THR A 249 13.45 25.49 -3.82
C THR A 249 12.40 25.94 -4.84
N THR A 250 12.69 27.02 -5.57
CA THR A 250 11.80 27.55 -6.61
C THR A 250 11.66 26.57 -7.78
N ALA A 251 12.76 25.94 -8.21
CA ALA A 251 12.76 24.95 -9.28
C ALA A 251 12.01 23.66 -8.90
N LEU A 252 12.03 23.28 -7.61
CA LEU A 252 11.31 22.10 -7.11
C LEU A 252 9.81 22.34 -6.94
N LYS A 253 9.38 23.57 -6.63
CA LYS A 253 7.97 23.91 -6.37
C LYS A 253 6.96 23.45 -7.44
N PRO A 254 7.18 23.62 -8.76
CA PRO A 254 6.23 23.11 -9.76
C PRO A 254 6.20 21.58 -9.85
N LEU A 255 7.24 20.89 -9.37
CA LEU A 255 7.29 19.44 -9.29
C LEU A 255 6.64 18.93 -7.98
N ASP A 256 6.76 19.73 -6.92
CA ASP A 256 6.28 19.42 -5.58
C ASP A 256 4.84 19.93 -5.36
N GLY A 257 3.88 19.06 -5.65
CA GLY A 257 2.46 19.23 -5.31
C GLY A 257 2.05 18.40 -4.09
N GLY A 258 2.97 18.16 -3.14
CA GLY A 258 2.80 17.17 -2.06
C GLY A 258 3.19 15.74 -2.48
N ARG A 259 3.53 15.54 -3.75
CA ARG A 259 3.94 14.25 -4.35
C ARG A 259 5.23 13.71 -3.73
N PHE A 260 6.19 14.57 -3.38
CA PHE A 260 7.44 14.14 -2.76
C PHE A 260 7.22 13.54 -1.36
N LEU A 261 6.40 14.20 -0.53
CA LEU A 261 6.09 13.68 0.80
C LEU A 261 5.27 12.40 0.72
N ALA A 262 4.28 12.34 -0.17
CA ALA A 262 3.46 11.15 -0.38
C ALA A 262 4.27 9.94 -0.86
N ALA A 263 5.31 10.18 -1.68
CA ALA A 263 6.15 9.14 -2.22
C ALA A 263 7.28 8.71 -1.25
N ARG A 264 7.54 9.45 -0.16
CA ARG A 264 8.68 9.20 0.71
C ARG A 264 8.58 7.85 1.42
N ASP A 265 9.55 6.96 1.13
CA ASP A 265 9.66 5.66 1.77
C ASP A 265 11.12 5.42 2.20
N THR A 266 11.43 5.77 3.44
CA THR A 266 12.74 5.53 4.06
C THR A 266 12.89 4.08 4.54
N THR A 267 11.78 3.40 4.85
CA THR A 267 11.78 2.04 5.39
C THR A 267 12.22 1.00 4.38
N SER A 268 11.91 1.21 3.10
CA SER A 268 12.32 0.34 2.00
C SER A 268 13.56 0.86 1.26
N ASP A 269 14.24 1.90 1.76
CA ASP A 269 15.46 2.43 1.15
C ASP A 269 16.64 1.49 1.41
N VAL A 270 16.95 0.66 0.40
CA VAL A 270 18.08 -0.27 0.40
C VAL A 270 19.43 0.44 0.58
N GLY A 271 19.51 1.72 0.22
CA GLY A 271 20.71 2.54 0.35
C GLY A 271 21.10 2.84 1.79
N THR A 272 20.18 2.71 2.76
CA THR A 272 20.45 2.98 4.19
C THR A 272 21.52 2.06 4.80
N THR A 273 21.69 0.87 4.24
CA THR A 273 22.67 -0.13 4.71
C THR A 273 23.95 -0.17 3.88
N VAL A 274 23.96 0.50 2.72
CA VAL A 274 25.10 0.50 1.80
C VAL A 274 26.01 1.67 2.17
N THR A 275 27.12 1.35 2.80
CA THR A 275 28.17 2.33 3.15
C THR A 275 29.47 1.94 2.48
N THR A 276 30.29 2.96 2.15
CA THR A 276 31.65 2.75 1.65
C THR A 276 32.65 3.32 2.65
N GLU A 277 33.85 2.77 2.72
CA GLU A 277 34.89 3.26 3.65
C GLU A 277 35.23 4.74 3.43
N GLN A 278 35.11 5.22 2.19
CA GLN A 278 35.32 6.63 1.83
C GLN A 278 34.23 7.56 2.36
N GLU A 279 33.08 7.04 2.79
CA GLU A 279 32.02 7.84 3.41
C GLU A 279 32.29 8.10 4.91
N HIS A 280 33.12 7.27 5.55
CA HIS A 280 33.43 7.36 6.98
C HIS A 280 34.68 8.20 7.31
N ARG A 281 35.49 8.54 6.30
CA ARG A 281 36.73 9.31 6.52
C ARG A 281 36.82 10.47 5.54
N ARG A 282 37.02 11.66 6.08
CA ARG A 282 37.41 12.88 5.36
C ARG A 282 38.73 13.34 5.97
N GLY A 283 39.73 13.63 5.14
CA GLY A 283 41.07 14.02 5.59
C GLY A 283 41.20 15.51 5.86
N SER A 284 40.35 16.34 5.26
CA SER A 284 40.40 17.80 5.39
C SER A 284 39.03 18.46 5.22
N LEU A 285 38.92 19.74 5.59
CA LEU A 285 37.75 20.57 5.25
C LEU A 285 37.55 20.70 3.74
N ARG A 286 38.65 20.65 2.96
CA ARG A 286 38.57 20.66 1.50
C ARG A 286 37.89 19.39 0.97
N ASP A 287 38.19 18.23 1.55
CA ASP A 287 37.52 16.98 1.17
C ASP A 287 36.02 17.02 1.50
N VAL A 288 35.65 17.63 2.63
CA VAL A 288 34.25 17.82 3.02
C VAL A 288 33.53 18.74 2.02
N LEU A 289 34.17 19.85 1.65
CA LEU A 289 33.65 20.80 0.66
C LEU A 289 33.41 20.11 -0.69
N ASP A 290 34.43 19.45 -1.23
CA ASP A 290 34.40 18.85 -2.56
C ASP A 290 33.41 17.67 -2.62
N ALA A 291 33.36 16.83 -1.57
CA ALA A 291 32.41 15.72 -1.50
C ALA A 291 30.96 16.20 -1.44
N ASN A 292 30.66 17.24 -0.66
CA ASN A 292 29.30 17.78 -0.60
C ASN A 292 28.91 18.46 -1.92
N LEU A 293 29.80 19.26 -2.50
CA LEU A 293 29.54 19.89 -3.80
C LEU A 293 29.36 18.84 -4.92
N GLY A 294 30.15 17.77 -4.94
CA GLY A 294 29.98 16.65 -5.87
C GLY A 294 28.61 15.98 -5.73
N ARG A 295 28.19 15.67 -4.50
CA ARG A 295 26.86 15.11 -4.22
C ARG A 295 25.71 16.03 -4.64
N VAL A 296 25.86 17.34 -4.46
CA VAL A 296 24.87 18.32 -4.93
C VAL A 296 24.82 18.33 -6.46
N GLN A 297 25.97 18.31 -7.14
CA GLN A 297 26.04 18.26 -8.61
C GLN A 297 25.37 17.00 -9.17
N GLU A 298 25.63 15.84 -8.58
CA GLU A 298 24.99 14.57 -8.93
C GLU A 298 23.48 14.62 -8.69
N SER A 299 23.06 15.16 -7.54
CA SER A 299 21.65 15.32 -7.20
C SER A 299 20.91 16.24 -8.18
N LEU A 300 21.53 17.37 -8.54
CA LEU A 300 20.99 18.29 -9.55
C LEU A 300 20.93 17.63 -10.92
N ARG A 301 21.89 16.78 -11.27
CA ARG A 301 21.86 16.02 -12.53
C ARG A 301 20.69 15.03 -12.56
N THR A 302 20.45 14.32 -11.47
CA THR A 302 19.29 13.42 -11.36
C THR A 302 17.98 14.19 -11.48
N LEU A 303 17.86 15.32 -10.76
CA LEU A 303 16.67 16.19 -10.86
C LEU A 303 16.47 16.74 -12.28
N GLU A 304 17.55 17.15 -12.95
CA GLU A 304 17.53 17.64 -14.34
C GLU A 304 16.95 16.58 -15.29
N GLU A 305 17.42 15.33 -15.20
CA GLU A 305 16.96 14.25 -16.08
C GLU A 305 15.52 13.84 -15.78
N LEU A 306 15.16 13.68 -14.50
CA LEU A 306 13.80 13.27 -14.13
C LEU A 306 12.78 14.37 -14.42
N ALA A 307 13.15 15.66 -14.32
CA ALA A 307 12.26 16.76 -14.64
C ALA A 307 11.86 16.82 -16.13
N LYS A 308 12.58 16.11 -17.01
CA LYS A 308 12.21 15.97 -18.44
C LYS A 308 11.03 15.01 -18.66
N LEU A 309 10.68 14.20 -17.65
CA LEU A 309 9.55 13.27 -17.72
C LEU A 309 8.20 13.99 -17.52
N GLU A 310 8.20 15.17 -16.88
CA GLU A 310 6.97 15.95 -16.72
C GLU A 310 6.60 16.58 -18.08
N PRO A 311 5.37 16.38 -18.58
CA PRO A 311 4.95 16.93 -19.85
C PRO A 311 5.02 18.46 -19.80
N ALA A 312 5.67 19.07 -20.78
CA ALA A 312 5.61 20.51 -20.99
C ALA A 312 4.15 20.87 -21.25
N GLY A 313 3.52 21.61 -20.33
CA GLY A 313 2.15 22.08 -20.50
C GLY A 313 2.02 22.86 -21.82
N PRO A 314 0.83 22.83 -22.47
CA PRO A 314 0.60 23.62 -23.66
C PRO A 314 0.82 25.10 -23.31
N GLU A 315 1.76 25.74 -24.00
CA GLU A 315 2.05 27.18 -23.92
C GLU A 315 2.65 27.71 -22.61
N THR A 316 3.78 27.16 -22.17
CA THR A 316 4.62 27.84 -21.15
C THR A 316 5.83 28.52 -21.81
N THR A 317 5.89 29.86 -21.70
CA THR A 317 7.06 30.69 -22.05
C THR A 317 8.13 30.71 -20.95
N ALA A 318 7.83 30.16 -19.77
CA ALA A 318 8.78 30.03 -18.68
C ALA A 318 9.78 28.87 -18.94
N PRO A 319 11.03 28.95 -18.45
CA PRO A 319 11.98 27.86 -18.56
C PRO A 319 11.46 26.62 -17.81
N SER A 320 11.62 25.43 -18.40
CA SER A 320 11.24 24.18 -17.76
C SER A 320 12.02 23.96 -16.45
N ALA A 321 11.51 23.09 -15.57
CA ALA A 321 12.23 22.71 -14.34
C ALA A 321 13.61 22.08 -14.67
N ALA A 322 13.70 21.29 -15.75
CA ALA A 322 14.97 20.75 -16.23
C ALA A 322 15.98 21.86 -16.60
N ALA A 323 15.56 22.89 -17.34
CA ALA A 323 16.41 24.02 -17.69
C ALA A 323 16.87 24.82 -16.44
N HIS A 324 16.02 24.90 -15.42
CA HIS A 324 16.39 25.48 -14.13
C HIS A 324 17.48 24.67 -13.43
N PHE A 325 17.35 23.34 -13.33
CA PHE A 325 18.37 22.50 -12.71
C PHE A 325 19.70 22.53 -13.46
N GLU A 326 19.67 22.58 -14.79
CA GLU A 326 20.87 22.76 -15.60
C GLU A 326 21.59 24.08 -15.26
N ARG A 327 20.85 25.19 -15.20
CA ARG A 327 21.41 26.50 -14.84
C ARG A 327 22.01 26.50 -13.44
N VAL A 328 21.26 26.00 -12.45
CA VAL A 328 21.73 25.89 -11.05
C VAL A 328 23.00 25.03 -10.97
N ARG A 329 23.12 23.97 -11.79
CA ARG A 329 24.31 23.12 -11.85
C ARG A 329 25.53 23.88 -12.41
N TYR A 330 25.36 24.72 -13.43
CA TYR A 330 26.46 25.55 -13.95
C TYR A 330 26.89 26.65 -12.96
N ASP A 331 25.93 27.29 -12.29
CA ASP A 331 26.22 28.25 -11.23
C ASP A 331 27.00 27.58 -10.09
N LEU A 332 26.63 26.33 -9.74
CA LEU A 332 27.32 25.53 -8.74
C LEU A 332 28.76 25.18 -9.15
N TYR A 333 29.06 24.92 -10.42
CA TYR A 333 30.44 24.71 -10.87
C TYR A 333 31.31 25.95 -10.68
N THR A 334 30.75 27.12 -10.96
CA THR A 334 31.45 28.40 -10.77
C THR A 334 31.69 28.64 -9.28
N LEU A 335 30.68 28.41 -8.45
CA LEU A 335 30.78 28.53 -6.99
C LEU A 335 31.77 27.53 -6.39
N HIS A 336 31.77 26.28 -6.86
CA HIS A 336 32.72 25.27 -6.41
C HIS A 336 34.14 25.77 -6.62
N LYS A 337 34.49 26.23 -7.82
CA LYS A 337 35.82 26.77 -8.11
C LYS A 337 36.17 27.96 -7.18
N ALA A 338 35.24 28.87 -6.94
CA ALA A 338 35.45 30.01 -6.05
C ALA A 338 35.72 29.55 -4.61
N LEU A 339 34.85 28.71 -4.04
CA LEU A 339 34.98 28.17 -2.68
C LEU A 339 36.29 27.40 -2.48
N ALA A 340 36.61 26.54 -3.44
CA ALA A 340 37.86 25.77 -3.49
C ALA A 340 39.09 26.69 -3.42
N THR A 341 39.12 27.71 -4.28
CA THR A 341 40.23 28.67 -4.37
C THR A 341 40.35 29.50 -3.09
N THR A 342 39.23 29.98 -2.54
CA THR A 342 39.21 30.77 -1.31
C THR A 342 39.70 29.95 -0.12
N LEU A 343 39.26 28.70 0.01
CA LEU A 343 39.68 27.81 1.10
C LEU A 343 41.17 27.44 1.01
N GLU A 344 41.68 27.20 -0.20
CA GLU A 344 43.12 26.99 -0.39
C GLU A 344 43.92 28.26 -0.06
N ALA A 345 43.42 29.42 -0.46
CA ALA A 345 44.08 30.70 -0.19
C ALA A 345 44.11 31.03 1.31
N SER A 346 43.03 30.75 2.05
CA SER A 346 42.99 30.97 3.51
C SER A 346 44.00 30.08 4.23
N HIS A 347 44.09 28.79 3.86
CA HIS A 347 45.07 27.86 4.44
C HIS A 347 46.53 28.25 4.21
N ARG A 348 46.84 29.09 3.21
CA ARG A 348 48.22 29.57 2.99
C ARG A 348 48.63 30.70 3.94
N LEU A 349 47.67 31.30 4.64
CA LEU A 349 47.88 32.38 5.59
C LEU A 349 48.00 31.89 7.04
N ASP A 350 47.65 30.62 7.28
CA ASP A 350 47.83 29.90 8.55
C ASP A 350 49.26 29.34 8.69
#